data_AF-A0A7D9HI52-F1
#
_entry.id   AF-A0A7D9HI52-F1
#
_cell.length_a   1.000
_cell.length_b   1.000
_cell.length_c   1.000
_cell.angle_alpha   90.00
_cell.angle_beta   90.00
_cell.angle_gamma   90.00
#
_symmetry.space_group_name_H-M   'P 1'
#
loop_
_entity.id
_entity.type
_entity.pdbx_description
1 polymer ?
#
loop_
_entity_poly.entity_id
_entity_poly.type
_entity_poly.pdbx_seq_one_letter_code
_entity_poly.pdbx_strand_id
1 'polypeptide(L)'
;MAQILKSNQDKYVPTSTVNGKDSVLLRVAQHGDQLFEERGRNVQWAFGDGANQRNRLEGLRTEFVDWHAQSLHFTSSFTFEPDKSYIVRVRGICDLKWNRFHNKFGGKGRNIPLDLKKEQQNKVLKTMWKGLGSNLSEQSASRVPKALDSIEDPMSSIDTDCRLEKRQGRNSKKGPEESVTQILGDLMKKQVFLLTPGREGHKSFPKFEANLLEGLDYRDLHKWMTDHLSL
;
A
#
# COMPACT_ATOMS: atom_id res chain seq x y z
N MET A 1 -12.37 7.04 8.01
CA MET A 1 -11.35 7.91 8.65
C MET A 1 -11.99 9.03 9.48
N ALA A 2 -12.86 9.87 8.91
CA ALA A 2 -13.49 10.97 9.65
C ALA A 2 -14.20 10.58 10.95
N GLN A 3 -14.95 9.48 10.94
CA GLN A 3 -15.61 8.97 12.15
C GLN A 3 -14.62 8.56 13.25
N ILE A 4 -13.47 8.00 12.87
CA ILE A 4 -12.41 7.57 13.80
C ILE A 4 -11.78 8.80 14.47
N LEU A 5 -11.46 9.83 13.68
CA LEU A 5 -10.90 11.07 14.22
C LEU A 5 -11.90 11.79 15.14
N LYS A 6 -13.19 11.84 14.77
CA LYS A 6 -14.24 12.36 15.65
C LYS A 6 -14.32 11.58 16.97
N SER A 7 -14.39 10.25 16.91
CA SER A 7 -14.47 9.43 18.11
C SER A 7 -13.24 9.55 19.01
N ASN A 8 -12.05 9.73 18.42
CA ASN A 8 -10.83 9.87 19.19
C ASN A 8 -10.70 11.27 19.80
N GLN A 9 -11.18 12.29 19.09
CA GLN A 9 -11.25 13.64 19.62
C GLN A 9 -12.17 13.72 20.83
N ASP A 10 -13.33 13.08 20.76
CA ASP A 10 -14.29 13.08 21.87
C ASP A 10 -13.81 12.30 23.10
N LYS A 11 -12.98 11.27 22.90
CA LYS A 11 -12.51 10.39 23.99
C LYS A 11 -11.19 10.81 24.62
N TYR A 12 -10.25 11.33 23.82
CA TYR A 12 -8.86 11.47 24.25
C TYR A 12 -8.34 12.91 24.27
N VAL A 13 -9.01 13.86 23.61
CA VAL A 13 -8.55 15.25 23.61
C VAL A 13 -9.15 15.97 24.83
N PRO A 14 -8.32 16.52 25.73
CA PRO A 14 -8.82 17.31 26.85
C PRO A 14 -9.40 18.63 26.33
N THR A 15 -10.70 18.84 26.58
CA THR A 15 -11.43 20.07 26.23
C THR A 15 -11.92 20.78 27.48
N SER A 16 -11.84 22.11 27.49
CA SER A 16 -12.50 22.95 28.50
C SER A 16 -13.60 23.75 27.85
N THR A 17 -14.78 23.70 28.45
CA THR A 17 -15.95 24.45 28.02
C THR A 17 -16.06 25.72 28.85
N VAL A 18 -15.65 26.86 28.28
CA VAL A 18 -15.84 28.18 28.89
C VAL A 18 -16.87 28.93 28.05
N ASN A 19 -17.97 29.36 28.67
CA ASN A 19 -19.06 30.12 28.04
C ASN A 19 -19.63 29.47 26.75
N GLY A 20 -19.84 28.15 26.76
CA GLY A 20 -20.42 27.41 25.63
C GLY A 20 -19.50 27.27 24.41
N LYS A 21 -18.24 27.71 24.50
CA LYS A 21 -17.20 27.45 23.50
C LYS A 21 -16.27 26.37 24.02
N ASP A 22 -16.31 25.22 23.36
CA ASP A 22 -15.35 24.14 23.58
C ASP A 22 -13.99 24.55 23.02
N SER A 23 -13.07 24.87 23.92
CA SER A 23 -11.67 25.15 23.62
C SER A 23 -10.83 23.89 23.85
N VAL A 24 -9.92 23.60 22.94
CA VAL A 24 -8.98 22.50 23.08
C VAL A 24 -7.85 22.95 24.00
N LEU A 25 -7.62 22.24 25.11
CA LEU A 25 -6.56 22.58 26.07
C LEU A 25 -5.18 22.13 25.57
N LEU A 26 -5.11 20.93 25.01
CA LEU A 26 -3.86 20.33 24.53
C LEU A 26 -4.13 19.54 23.25
N ARG A 27 -3.24 19.68 22.27
CA ARG A 27 -3.23 18.83 21.09
C ARG A 27 -2.59 17.49 21.42
N VAL A 28 -3.32 16.41 21.19
CA VAL A 28 -2.85 15.05 21.41
C VAL A 28 -2.29 14.49 20.11
N ALA A 29 -1.05 13.99 20.15
CA ALA A 29 -0.44 13.32 19.01
C ALA A 29 -1.13 11.96 18.78
N GLN A 30 -1.65 11.78 17.58
CA GLN A 30 -2.23 10.53 17.12
C GLN A 30 -1.30 9.91 16.07
N HIS A 31 -0.64 8.85 16.49
CA HIS A 31 0.36 8.14 15.71
C HIS A 31 -0.31 7.14 14.76
N GLY A 32 0.25 7.00 13.55
CA GLY A 32 -0.18 5.97 12.60
C GLY A 32 0.82 5.78 11.46
N ASP A 33 0.50 4.85 10.57
CA ASP A 33 1.27 4.62 9.34
C ASP A 33 1.09 5.78 8.33
N GLN A 34 1.80 5.72 7.20
CA GLN A 34 1.78 6.79 6.20
C GLN A 34 0.36 7.02 5.67
N LEU A 35 -0.38 5.94 5.40
CA LEU A 35 -1.74 6.03 4.88
C LEU A 35 -2.70 6.64 5.92
N PHE A 36 -2.49 6.35 7.21
CA PHE A 36 -3.25 6.95 8.30
C PHE A 36 -3.00 8.45 8.40
N GLU A 37 -1.74 8.89 8.35
CA GLU A 37 -1.39 10.32 8.43
C GLU A 37 -1.94 11.10 7.25
N GLU A 38 -1.74 10.62 6.02
CA GLU A 38 -2.24 11.27 4.80
C GLU A 38 -3.77 11.41 4.82
N ARG A 39 -4.47 10.32 5.16
CA ARG A 39 -5.94 10.33 5.26
C ARG A 39 -6.45 11.17 6.42
N GLY A 40 -5.72 11.18 7.53
CA GLY A 40 -6.05 11.99 8.70
C GLY A 40 -5.96 13.48 8.41
N ARG A 41 -4.87 13.89 7.74
CA ARG A 41 -4.66 15.28 7.30
C ARG A 41 -5.74 15.73 6.31
N ASN A 42 -6.06 14.90 5.32
CA ASN A 42 -7.13 15.22 4.36
C ASN A 42 -8.49 15.42 5.05
N VAL A 43 -8.78 14.62 6.08
CA VAL A 43 -9.99 14.80 6.89
C VAL A 43 -9.93 16.12 7.66
N GLN A 44 -8.83 16.45 8.32
CA GLN A 44 -8.69 17.72 9.04
C GLN A 44 -8.88 18.94 8.12
N TRP A 45 -8.36 18.88 6.88
CA TRP A 45 -8.62 19.89 5.87
C TRP A 45 -10.09 19.97 5.47
N ALA A 46 -10.75 18.83 5.26
CA ALA A 46 -12.19 18.80 4.95
C ALA A 46 -13.07 19.36 6.07
N PHE A 47 -12.62 19.29 7.32
CA PHE A 47 -13.30 19.89 8.48
C PHE A 47 -12.77 21.29 8.84
N GLY A 48 -11.87 21.87 8.04
CA GLY A 48 -11.23 23.16 8.31
C GLY A 48 -12.20 24.34 8.48
N ASP A 49 -13.40 24.26 7.88
CA ASP A 49 -14.43 25.31 7.98
C ASP A 49 -15.32 25.19 9.24
N GLY A 50 -15.01 24.29 10.16
CA GLY A 50 -15.76 24.11 11.40
C GLY A 50 -15.77 25.36 12.30
N ALA A 51 -16.95 25.69 12.85
CA ALA A 51 -17.14 26.87 13.70
C ALA A 51 -16.26 26.89 14.97
N ASN A 52 -15.97 25.72 15.55
CA ASN A 52 -15.17 25.55 16.77
C ASN A 52 -13.95 24.66 16.51
N GLN A 53 -12.91 24.83 17.33
CA GLN A 53 -11.67 24.05 17.24
C GLN A 53 -11.91 22.53 17.36
N ARG A 54 -12.93 22.15 18.16
CA ARG A 54 -13.40 20.77 18.26
C ARG A 54 -13.93 20.22 16.93
N ASN A 55 -14.75 21.00 16.23
CA ASN A 55 -15.35 20.60 14.95
C ASN A 55 -14.32 20.55 13.82
N ARG A 56 -13.27 21.40 13.88
CA ARG A 56 -12.14 21.41 12.94
C ARG A 56 -11.15 20.28 13.13
N LEU A 57 -11.39 19.41 14.11
CA LEU A 57 -10.53 18.32 14.49
C LEU A 57 -9.09 18.72 14.87
N GLU A 58 -8.92 19.97 15.34
CA GLU A 58 -7.61 20.56 15.65
C GLU A 58 -7.00 20.06 16.96
N GLY A 59 -7.76 19.31 17.76
CA GLY A 59 -7.27 18.72 19.01
C GLY A 59 -6.41 17.48 18.81
N LEU A 60 -6.46 16.90 17.61
CA LEU A 60 -5.61 15.78 17.23
C LEU A 60 -4.49 16.29 16.32
N ARG A 61 -3.27 15.83 16.57
CA ARG A 61 -2.15 16.03 15.66
C ARG A 61 -1.81 14.69 15.06
N THR A 62 -2.15 14.48 13.79
CA THR A 62 -1.78 13.23 13.10
C THR A 62 -0.29 13.26 12.83
N GLU A 63 0.43 12.32 13.41
CA GLU A 63 1.87 12.18 13.25
C GLU A 63 2.17 10.84 12.61
N PHE A 64 3.01 10.86 11.58
CA PHE A 64 3.58 9.64 11.04
C PHE A 64 4.52 9.05 12.07
N VAL A 65 4.25 7.82 12.48
CA VAL A 65 5.16 7.03 13.30
C VAL A 65 5.34 5.71 12.58
N ASP A 66 6.54 5.51 12.06
CA ASP A 66 6.92 4.20 11.54
C ASP A 66 7.08 3.24 12.72
N TRP A 67 5.99 2.59 13.13
CA TRP A 67 6.01 1.52 14.14
C TRP A 67 6.95 0.38 13.71
N HIS A 68 7.22 0.23 12.40
CA HIS A 68 8.21 -0.72 11.88
C HIS A 68 9.65 -0.22 12.00
N ALA A 69 9.92 1.09 12.00
CA ALA A 69 11.25 1.62 12.34
C ALA A 69 11.46 1.63 13.86
N GLN A 70 10.41 1.93 14.63
CA GLN A 70 10.50 1.93 16.08
C GLN A 70 10.69 0.51 16.60
N SER A 71 10.01 -0.52 16.12
CA SER A 71 10.30 -1.91 16.54
C SER A 71 11.74 -2.40 16.22
N LEU A 72 12.43 -1.78 15.24
CA LEU A 72 13.84 -2.04 14.95
C LEU A 72 14.81 -1.28 15.89
N HIS A 73 14.42 -0.09 16.39
CA HIS A 73 15.26 0.77 17.25
C HIS A 73 14.85 0.82 18.74
N PHE A 74 13.63 0.42 19.11
CA PHE A 74 13.06 0.58 20.45
C PHE A 74 13.70 -0.36 21.49
N THR A 75 14.57 -1.27 21.05
CA THR A 75 15.31 -2.17 21.96
C THR A 75 16.78 -1.85 22.10
N SER A 76 17.31 -0.85 21.38
CA SER A 76 18.71 -0.40 21.56
C SER A 76 18.84 0.84 22.44
N SER A 77 17.74 1.43 22.94
CA SER A 77 17.81 2.65 23.76
C SER A 77 16.65 2.74 24.75
N PHE A 78 16.68 1.91 25.78
CA PHE A 78 15.94 2.15 27.02
C PHE A 78 16.90 1.97 28.22
N THR A 79 17.90 2.83 28.29
CA THR A 79 18.42 3.30 29.59
C THR A 79 17.77 4.66 29.81
N PHE A 80 16.74 4.66 30.65
CA PHE A 80 16.04 5.85 31.11
C PHE A 80 16.97 6.63 32.06
N GLU A 81 17.57 7.71 31.59
CA GLU A 81 18.19 8.73 32.45
C GLU A 81 17.27 9.96 32.46
N PRO A 82 16.82 10.46 33.63
CA PRO A 82 15.69 11.40 33.70
C PRO A 82 16.03 12.86 33.36
N ASP A 83 17.28 13.20 33.05
CA ASP A 83 17.76 14.55 33.39
C ASP A 83 18.54 15.31 32.30
N LYS A 84 18.35 14.99 31.01
CA LYS A 84 19.02 15.76 29.93
C LYS A 84 18.07 16.20 28.83
N SER A 85 17.89 17.52 28.77
CA SER A 85 17.33 18.29 27.67
C SER A 85 17.80 17.77 26.31
N TYR A 86 16.83 17.53 25.45
CA TYR A 86 16.90 16.93 24.12
C TYR A 86 18.08 17.44 23.26
N ILE A 87 19.11 16.61 23.13
CA ILE A 87 19.97 16.61 21.94
C ILE A 87 19.74 15.27 21.25
N VAL A 88 18.57 15.14 20.64
CA VAL A 88 18.35 14.12 19.61
C VAL A 88 19.26 14.50 18.45
N ARG A 89 20.27 13.67 18.22
CA ARG A 89 21.30 13.80 17.17
C ARG A 89 20.61 14.19 15.85
N VAL A 90 20.82 15.42 15.41
CA VAL A 90 20.15 16.14 14.30
C VAL A 90 20.17 15.41 12.95
N ARG A 91 20.92 14.32 12.80
CA ARG A 91 20.93 13.49 11.58
C ARG A 91 19.66 12.65 11.38
N GLY A 92 18.98 12.22 12.44
CA GLY A 92 17.82 11.33 12.31
C GLY A 92 16.53 12.01 11.84
N ILE A 93 16.37 13.31 12.09
CA ILE A 93 15.11 14.03 11.82
C ILE A 93 15.02 14.46 10.34
N CYS A 94 16.15 14.66 9.68
CA CYS A 94 16.19 15.02 8.25
C CYS A 94 15.86 13.84 7.34
N ASP A 95 16.23 12.62 7.70
CA ASP A 95 15.89 11.41 6.93
C ASP A 95 14.39 11.08 7.02
N LEU A 96 13.75 11.35 8.16
CA LEU A 96 12.30 11.17 8.37
C LEU A 96 11.45 12.18 7.59
N LYS A 97 11.94 13.40 7.35
CA LYS A 97 11.21 14.43 6.58
C LYS A 97 11.20 14.16 5.08
N TRP A 98 12.12 13.34 4.59
CA TRP A 98 12.30 13.05 3.18
C TRP A 98 12.32 11.55 2.95
N ASN A 99 11.11 10.99 2.99
CA ASN A 99 10.76 9.69 2.45
C ASN A 99 11.02 9.70 0.91
N ARG A 100 12.28 9.78 0.49
CA ARG A 100 12.66 9.99 -0.92
C ARG A 100 12.91 8.64 -1.56
N PHE A 101 14.08 8.04 -1.41
CA PHE A 101 14.40 6.78 -2.08
C PHE A 101 15.58 6.06 -1.40
N HIS A 102 15.59 4.73 -1.44
CA HIS A 102 16.71 3.90 -1.02
C HIS A 102 17.48 3.41 -2.26
N ASN A 103 18.80 3.52 -2.25
CA ASN A 103 19.64 3.05 -3.35
C ASN A 103 20.43 1.81 -2.92
N LYS A 104 19.88 0.62 -3.18
CA LYS A 104 20.49 -0.65 -2.76
C LYS A 104 21.79 -0.99 -3.52
N PHE A 105 21.91 -0.55 -4.78
CA PHE A 105 22.98 -0.99 -5.69
C PHE A 105 23.95 0.14 -6.06
N GLY A 106 23.75 1.35 -5.52
CA GLY A 106 24.48 2.54 -5.93
C GLY A 106 24.14 3.02 -7.36
N GLY A 107 24.64 4.20 -7.71
CA GLY A 107 24.50 4.79 -9.05
C GLY A 107 23.26 5.67 -9.26
N LYS A 108 23.36 6.59 -10.23
CA LYS A 108 22.32 7.59 -10.54
C LYS A 108 21.08 6.90 -11.10
N GLY A 109 19.90 7.20 -10.54
CA GLY A 109 18.61 6.71 -11.02
C GLY A 109 18.23 5.28 -10.60
N ARG A 110 19.03 4.59 -9.78
CA ARG A 110 18.74 3.23 -9.26
C ARG A 110 18.06 3.23 -7.89
N ASN A 111 17.30 4.28 -7.67
CA ASN A 111 16.59 4.58 -6.44
C ASN A 111 15.28 3.79 -6.40
N ILE A 112 15.09 2.96 -5.37
CA ILE A 112 13.81 2.30 -5.09
C ILE A 112 13.02 3.10 -4.04
N PRO A 113 11.69 3.14 -4.10
CA PRO A 113 10.90 3.75 -3.03
C PRO A 113 11.14 2.98 -1.72
N LEU A 114 11.19 3.72 -0.60
CA LEU A 114 11.49 3.13 0.71
C LEU A 114 10.43 2.10 1.12
N ASP A 115 9.17 2.33 0.75
CA ASP A 115 8.06 1.40 0.95
C ASP A 115 8.33 0.03 0.32
N LEU A 116 8.84 0.01 -0.92
CA LEU A 116 9.21 -1.25 -1.59
C LEU A 116 10.38 -1.96 -0.88
N LYS A 117 11.34 -1.21 -0.33
CA LYS A 117 12.41 -1.79 0.50
C LYS A 117 11.84 -2.40 1.79
N LYS A 118 10.89 -1.73 2.44
CA LYS A 118 10.19 -2.24 3.63
C LYS A 118 9.36 -3.49 3.30
N GLU A 119 8.70 -3.54 2.14
CA GLU A 119 8.00 -4.74 1.69
C GLU A 119 8.94 -5.93 1.48
N GLN A 120 10.11 -5.68 0.87
CA GLN A 120 11.16 -6.71 0.72
C GLN A 120 11.65 -7.22 2.08
N GLN A 121 11.93 -6.33 3.03
CA GLN A 121 12.34 -6.69 4.39
C GLN A 121 11.24 -7.48 5.12
N ASN A 122 9.98 -7.04 5.03
CA ASN A 122 8.83 -7.75 5.59
C ASN A 122 8.68 -9.17 5.02
N LYS A 123 8.95 -9.36 3.73
CA LYS A 123 8.95 -10.68 3.10
C LYS A 123 10.06 -11.58 3.64
N VAL A 124 11.27 -11.04 3.84
CA VAL A 124 12.39 -11.79 4.43
C VAL A 124 12.07 -12.19 5.87
N LEU A 125 11.55 -11.26 6.68
CA LEU A 125 11.13 -11.53 8.06
C LEU A 125 10.06 -12.61 8.15
N LYS A 126 9.03 -12.53 7.31
CA LYS A 126 7.99 -13.57 7.25
C LYS A 126 8.56 -14.93 6.86
N THR A 127 9.57 -14.97 6.00
CA THR A 127 10.27 -16.22 5.65
C THR A 127 11.06 -16.77 6.83
N MET A 128 11.79 -15.92 7.54
CA MET A 128 12.53 -16.32 8.75
C MET A 128 11.60 -16.82 9.85
N TRP A 129 10.47 -16.14 10.11
CA TRP A 129 9.47 -16.60 11.07
C TRP A 129 8.83 -17.92 10.66
N LYS A 130 8.56 -18.13 9.37
CA LYS A 130 8.12 -19.44 8.87
C LYS A 130 9.16 -20.53 9.14
N GLY A 131 10.45 -20.21 8.99
CA GLY A 131 11.56 -21.13 9.28
C GLY A 131 11.66 -21.52 10.76
N LEU A 132 11.23 -20.65 11.68
CA LEU A 132 11.21 -20.97 13.11
C LEU A 132 10.12 -21.98 13.50
N GLY A 133 9.04 -22.09 12.71
CA GLY A 133 7.96 -23.04 12.95
C GLY A 133 7.37 -22.93 14.36
N SER A 134 7.35 -24.04 15.11
CA SER A 134 6.84 -24.10 16.49
C SER A 134 7.68 -23.32 17.50
N ASN A 135 8.91 -22.91 17.16
CA ASN A 135 9.77 -22.13 18.05
C ASN A 135 9.46 -20.62 18.03
N LEU A 136 8.41 -20.21 17.32
CA LEU A 136 7.97 -18.82 17.25
C LEU A 136 7.34 -18.38 18.58
N SER A 137 8.18 -17.81 19.46
CA SER A 137 7.81 -17.08 20.66
C SER A 137 7.95 -15.57 20.45
N GLU A 138 7.28 -14.74 21.27
CA GLU A 138 7.41 -13.27 21.22
C GLU A 138 8.87 -12.81 21.30
N GLN A 139 9.67 -13.45 22.17
CA GLN A 139 11.09 -13.15 22.29
C GLN A 139 11.86 -13.44 21.00
N SER A 140 11.65 -14.62 20.41
CA SER A 140 12.27 -15.01 19.14
C SER A 140 11.80 -14.11 17.98
N ALA A 141 10.52 -13.74 17.96
CA ALA A 141 9.93 -12.87 16.96
C ALA A 141 10.51 -11.46 17.02
N SER A 142 10.83 -10.94 18.22
CA SER A 142 11.50 -9.64 18.36
C SER A 142 12.98 -9.68 17.96
N ARG A 143 13.66 -10.82 18.16
CA ARG A 143 15.10 -10.96 17.86
C ARG A 143 15.39 -10.94 16.36
N VAL A 144 14.53 -11.58 15.56
CA VAL A 144 14.72 -11.74 14.11
C VAL A 144 14.81 -10.39 13.36
N PRO A 145 13.90 -9.41 13.57
CA PRO A 145 14.02 -8.07 12.98
C PRO A 145 15.31 -7.35 13.35
N LYS A 146 15.75 -7.43 14.61
CA LYS A 146 16.97 -6.75 15.08
C LYS A 146 18.24 -7.27 14.40
N ALA A 147 18.24 -8.54 14.02
CA ALA A 147 19.35 -9.17 13.32
C ALA A 147 19.26 -8.99 11.80
N LEU A 148 18.14 -8.51 11.26
CA LEU A 148 17.88 -8.49 9.82
C LEU A 148 18.93 -7.68 9.05
N ASP A 149 19.20 -6.45 9.51
CA ASP A 149 20.18 -5.57 8.84
C ASP A 149 21.57 -6.22 8.85
N SER A 150 21.97 -6.81 9.98
CA SER A 150 23.24 -7.54 10.12
C SER A 150 23.34 -8.81 9.27
N ILE A 151 22.22 -9.38 8.84
CA ILE A 151 22.18 -10.59 7.99
C ILE A 151 22.17 -10.21 6.50
N GLU A 152 21.51 -9.11 6.14
CA GLU A 152 21.42 -8.66 4.74
C GLU A 152 22.79 -8.35 4.13
N ASP A 153 23.70 -7.76 4.90
CA ASP A 153 25.04 -7.37 4.44
C ASP A 153 25.89 -8.61 4.05
N PRO A 154 26.11 -9.60 4.95
CA PRO A 154 26.81 -10.85 4.59
C PRO A 154 26.14 -11.60 3.45
N MET A 155 24.81 -11.68 3.42
CA MET A 155 24.09 -12.33 2.33
C MET A 155 24.38 -11.67 0.98
N SER A 156 24.44 -10.33 0.94
CA SER A 156 24.77 -9.60 -0.29
C SER A 156 26.22 -9.81 -0.73
N SER A 157 27.15 -9.95 0.22
CA SER A 157 28.55 -10.25 -0.06
C SER A 157 28.69 -11.66 -0.64
N ILE A 158 28.08 -12.66 0.00
CA ILE A 158 28.12 -14.05 -0.46
C ILE A 158 27.51 -14.18 -1.86
N ASP A 159 26.35 -13.55 -2.10
CA ASP A 159 25.73 -13.52 -3.43
C ASP A 159 26.69 -12.96 -4.50
N THR A 160 27.44 -11.93 -4.14
CA THR A 160 28.42 -11.26 -5.02
C THR A 160 29.63 -12.16 -5.28
N ASP A 161 30.17 -12.78 -4.22
CA ASP A 161 31.32 -13.69 -4.30
C ASP A 161 31.00 -14.95 -5.10
N CYS A 162 29.80 -15.49 -4.92
CA CYS A 162 29.31 -16.64 -5.67
C CYS A 162 28.91 -16.32 -7.12
N ARG A 163 29.01 -15.05 -7.55
CA ARG A 163 28.53 -14.56 -8.87
C ARG A 163 27.11 -15.06 -9.17
N LEU A 164 26.27 -15.15 -8.15
CA LEU A 164 24.88 -15.55 -8.30
C LEU A 164 24.16 -14.42 -9.04
N GLU A 165 24.09 -14.53 -10.37
CA GLU A 165 23.27 -13.62 -11.16
C GLU A 165 21.82 -13.81 -10.72
N LYS A 166 21.31 -12.84 -9.96
CA LYS A 166 19.87 -12.73 -9.70
C LYS A 166 19.22 -12.63 -11.06
N ARG A 167 18.45 -13.65 -11.45
CA ARG A 167 17.54 -13.57 -12.61
C ARG A 167 16.61 -12.39 -12.35
N GLN A 168 16.98 -11.22 -12.86
CA GLN A 168 16.13 -10.04 -12.79
C GLN A 168 14.99 -10.31 -13.75
N GLY A 169 13.90 -10.86 -13.23
CA GLY A 169 12.62 -10.86 -13.90
C GLY A 169 12.21 -9.39 -14.06
N ARG A 170 12.66 -8.76 -15.14
CA ARG A 170 11.96 -7.58 -15.64
C ARG A 170 10.57 -8.10 -15.99
N ASN A 171 9.58 -7.73 -15.18
CA ASN A 171 8.22 -7.64 -15.69
C ASN A 171 8.26 -6.52 -16.72
N SER A 172 8.80 -6.84 -17.91
CA SER A 172 8.53 -6.06 -19.10
C SER A 172 7.01 -6.01 -19.16
N LYS A 173 6.45 -4.81 -19.11
CA LYS A 173 5.07 -4.63 -19.56
C LYS A 173 5.10 -5.08 -21.01
N LYS A 174 4.71 -6.33 -21.26
CA LYS A 174 4.62 -6.86 -22.62
C LYS A 174 3.77 -5.87 -23.40
N GLY A 175 4.24 -5.52 -24.59
CA GLY A 175 3.52 -4.57 -25.42
C GLY A 175 2.07 -5.03 -25.61
N PRO A 176 1.12 -4.10 -25.77
CA PRO A 176 -0.27 -4.47 -26.08
C PRO A 176 -0.31 -5.39 -27.33
N GLU A 177 0.61 -5.17 -28.28
CA GLU A 177 0.76 -5.97 -29.49
C GLU A 177 1.05 -7.45 -29.21
N GLU A 178 2.03 -7.77 -28.34
CA GLU A 178 2.36 -9.16 -27.98
C GLU A 178 1.17 -9.86 -27.30
N SER A 179 0.41 -9.12 -26.49
CA SER A 179 -0.78 -9.64 -25.83
C SER A 179 -1.89 -9.93 -26.83
N VAL A 180 -2.10 -9.03 -27.82
CA VAL A 180 -3.04 -9.23 -28.92
C VAL A 180 -2.65 -10.43 -29.76
N THR A 181 -1.36 -10.58 -30.12
CA THR A 181 -0.89 -11.74 -30.89
C THR A 181 -1.10 -13.05 -30.13
N GLN A 182 -0.90 -13.07 -28.81
CA GLN A 182 -1.14 -14.25 -27.98
C GLN A 182 -2.64 -14.60 -27.92
N ILE A 183 -3.52 -13.61 -27.72
CA ILE A 183 -4.98 -13.82 -27.73
C ILE A 183 -5.41 -14.37 -29.09
N LEU A 184 -4.92 -13.78 -30.19
CA LEU A 184 -5.27 -14.22 -31.54
C LEU A 184 -4.79 -15.66 -31.80
N GLY A 185 -3.57 -15.99 -31.38
CA GLY A 185 -3.02 -17.35 -31.47
C GLY A 185 -3.86 -18.37 -30.69
N ASP A 186 -4.30 -18.03 -29.49
CA ASP A 186 -5.15 -18.89 -28.67
C ASP A 186 -6.55 -19.09 -29.29
N LEU A 187 -7.14 -18.03 -29.85
CA LEU A 187 -8.45 -18.08 -30.53
C LEU A 187 -8.39 -18.95 -31.79
N MET A 188 -7.34 -18.79 -32.60
CA MET A 188 -7.12 -19.62 -33.79
C MET A 188 -6.86 -21.08 -33.42
N LYS A 189 -6.03 -21.34 -32.41
CA LYS A 189 -5.73 -22.71 -31.95
C LYS A 189 -6.96 -23.42 -31.41
N LYS A 190 -7.82 -22.71 -30.69
CA LYS A 190 -9.06 -23.28 -30.11
C LYS A 190 -10.23 -23.31 -31.09
N GLN A 191 -10.04 -22.81 -32.33
CA GLN A 191 -11.07 -22.80 -33.38
C GLN A 191 -12.42 -22.29 -32.88
N VAL A 192 -12.40 -21.22 -32.07
CA VAL A 192 -13.57 -20.75 -31.31
C VAL A 192 -14.73 -20.34 -32.22
N PHE A 193 -14.42 -19.94 -33.46
CA PHE A 193 -15.40 -19.49 -34.45
C PHE A 193 -15.87 -20.60 -35.41
N LEU A 194 -15.35 -21.82 -35.30
CA LEU A 194 -15.86 -22.94 -36.10
C LEU A 194 -17.05 -23.60 -35.40
N LEU A 195 -18.17 -23.68 -36.13
CA LEU A 195 -19.36 -24.40 -35.70
C LEU A 195 -19.01 -25.89 -35.56
N THR A 196 -18.93 -26.37 -34.32
CA THR A 196 -18.68 -27.78 -34.03
C THR A 196 -20.02 -28.50 -33.87
N PRO A 197 -20.39 -29.44 -34.76
CA PRO A 197 -21.66 -30.17 -34.65
C PRO A 197 -21.70 -30.95 -33.34
N GLY A 198 -22.80 -30.79 -32.57
CA GLY A 198 -22.98 -31.40 -31.24
C GLY A 198 -22.80 -30.45 -30.04
N ARG A 199 -22.34 -29.21 -30.25
CA ARG A 199 -22.54 -28.12 -29.28
C ARG A 199 -23.91 -27.48 -29.51
N GLU A 200 -24.96 -28.17 -29.07
CA GLU A 200 -26.23 -27.49 -28.77
C GLU A 200 -25.95 -26.47 -27.66
N GLY A 201 -26.64 -25.32 -27.67
CA GLY A 201 -26.41 -24.20 -26.76
C GLY A 201 -26.36 -24.59 -25.27
N HIS A 202 -26.13 -23.60 -24.40
CA HIS A 202 -25.89 -23.87 -22.99
C HIS A 202 -27.10 -24.53 -22.30
N LYS A 203 -27.10 -25.87 -22.17
CA LYS A 203 -28.17 -26.64 -21.48
C LYS A 203 -28.42 -26.15 -20.04
N SER A 204 -27.38 -25.63 -19.39
CA SER A 204 -27.44 -25.04 -18.05
C SER A 204 -28.09 -23.65 -18.00
N PHE A 205 -28.25 -22.98 -19.13
CA PHE A 205 -28.86 -21.65 -19.24
C PHE A 205 -29.97 -21.66 -20.31
N PRO A 206 -31.11 -22.30 -20.02
CA PRO A 206 -32.21 -22.42 -20.99
C PRO A 206 -32.87 -21.08 -21.37
N LYS A 207 -32.58 -20.00 -20.64
CA LYS A 207 -33.02 -18.63 -20.95
C LYS A 207 -32.02 -17.84 -21.79
N PHE A 208 -30.85 -18.41 -22.07
CA PHE A 208 -29.82 -17.73 -22.84
C PHE A 208 -29.98 -18.13 -24.30
N GLU A 209 -30.54 -17.23 -25.09
CA GLU A 209 -30.78 -17.47 -26.52
C GLU A 209 -29.45 -17.76 -27.22
N ALA A 210 -29.43 -18.83 -28.01
CA ALA A 210 -28.22 -19.28 -28.70
C ALA A 210 -27.79 -18.27 -29.80
N ASN A 211 -28.71 -17.44 -30.27
CA ASN A 211 -28.47 -16.42 -31.26
C ASN A 211 -28.35 -15.05 -30.59
N LEU A 212 -27.13 -14.51 -30.56
CA LEU A 212 -26.83 -13.20 -29.98
C LEU A 212 -27.54 -12.03 -30.68
N LEU A 213 -28.04 -12.25 -31.90
CA LEU A 213 -28.70 -11.23 -32.72
C LEU A 213 -30.24 -11.33 -32.70
N GLU A 214 -30.81 -12.26 -31.94
CA GLU A 214 -32.27 -12.47 -31.91
C GLU A 214 -33.03 -11.28 -31.30
N GLY A 215 -32.41 -10.58 -30.34
CA GLY A 215 -32.98 -9.36 -29.74
C GLY A 215 -32.64 -8.07 -30.48
N LEU A 216 -31.94 -8.13 -31.62
CA LEU A 216 -31.51 -6.94 -32.35
C LEU A 216 -32.56 -6.53 -33.38
N ASP A 217 -33.27 -5.43 -33.14
CA ASP A 217 -34.12 -4.84 -34.17
C ASP A 217 -33.25 -4.16 -35.24
N TYR A 218 -33.28 -4.71 -36.45
CA TYR A 218 -32.55 -4.19 -37.60
C TYR A 218 -32.91 -2.74 -37.94
N ARG A 219 -34.13 -2.28 -37.62
CA ARG A 219 -34.55 -0.90 -37.88
C ARG A 219 -33.86 0.09 -36.96
N ASP A 220 -33.79 -0.26 -35.67
CA ASP A 220 -33.09 0.55 -34.68
C ASP A 220 -31.58 0.54 -34.92
N LEU A 221 -31.02 -0.61 -35.32
CA LEU A 221 -29.62 -0.70 -35.71
C LEU A 221 -29.33 0.18 -36.94
N HIS A 222 -30.17 0.11 -37.97
CA HIS A 222 -30.00 0.92 -39.18
C HIS A 222 -30.06 2.42 -38.84
N LYS A 223 -31.05 2.84 -38.05
CA LYS A 223 -31.15 4.23 -37.56
C LYS A 223 -29.90 4.65 -36.80
N TRP A 224 -29.44 3.82 -35.86
CA TRP A 224 -28.23 4.10 -35.09
C TRP A 224 -26.99 4.23 -35.97
N MET A 225 -26.84 3.34 -36.96
CA MET A 225 -25.74 3.39 -37.93
C MET A 225 -25.82 4.68 -38.75
N THR A 226 -26.99 5.07 -39.27
CA THR A 226 -27.15 6.32 -40.04
C THR A 226 -26.87 7.57 -39.20
N ASP A 227 -27.23 7.56 -37.90
CA ASP A 227 -27.04 8.70 -37.00
C ASP A 227 -25.57 8.86 -36.56
N HIS A 228 -24.81 7.77 -36.40
CA HIS A 228 -23.45 7.80 -35.81
C HIS A 228 -22.33 7.57 -36.82
N LEU A 229 -22.61 6.84 -37.90
CA LEU A 229 -21.71 6.63 -39.01
C LEU A 229 -22.30 7.45 -40.16
N SER A 230 -21.85 8.70 -40.29
CA SER A 230 -22.20 9.54 -41.44
C SER A 230 -21.68 8.88 -42.72
N LEU A 231 -22.53 8.07 -43.36
CA LEU A 231 -22.38 7.60 -44.74
C LEU A 231 -23.00 8.62 -45.68
#